data_AF-A0A557WX33-F1
#
_entry.id   AF-A0A557WX33-F1
#
_cell.length_a   1.000
_cell.length_b   1.000
_cell.length_c   1.000
_cell.angle_alpha   90.00
_cell.angle_beta   90.00
_cell.angle_gamma   90.00
#
_symmetry.space_group_name_H-M   'P 1'
#
loop_
_entity.id
_entity.type
_entity.pdbx_description
1 polymer ?
#
loop_
_entity_poly.entity_id
_entity_poly.type
_entity_poly.pdbx_seq_one_letter_code
_entity_poly.pdbx_strand_id
1 'polypeptide(L)'
;YPPARGRFTENVTGDIAGQVGRLWGLTAALSTDERTGLTGIGYTAPLREDMLRALSQSEPPDTRNGLAEQRLGIVGTTINDLFGAVTIVNPGGSYTLATEHSPLPLALHNGLAVPIRVRLQVDAPPGMTVTDVGQIELPPGYLPLHVPIEVNFTKRVAVDVTLRTPDGLRLGDPVRLSVHSNAYGKVLFTITLSAAAVLVLLAGRRLWHRFRGQPDPADLDRPDPPHPRPTGRHDEISPRVDEEHRV
;
A
#
# COMPACT_ATOMS: atom_id res chain seq x y z
N TYR A 1 -23.63 -19.62 -47.79
CA TYR A 1 -24.92 -20.30 -47.58
C TYR A 1 -25.84 -19.29 -46.92
N PRO A 2 -27.00 -18.92 -47.49
CA PRO A 2 -27.92 -18.00 -46.81
C PRO A 2 -28.33 -18.62 -45.46
N PRO A 3 -28.44 -17.84 -44.38
CA PRO A 3 -28.83 -18.37 -43.08
C PRO A 3 -30.17 -19.10 -43.22
N ALA A 4 -30.23 -20.33 -42.72
CA ALA A 4 -31.47 -21.11 -42.71
C ALA A 4 -32.55 -20.26 -42.04
N ARG A 5 -33.64 -19.95 -42.77
CA ARG A 5 -34.75 -19.10 -42.30
C ARG A 5 -35.19 -19.58 -40.92
N GLY A 6 -34.87 -18.81 -39.88
CA GLY A 6 -35.23 -19.12 -38.49
C GLY A 6 -34.08 -19.29 -37.51
N ARG A 7 -32.81 -19.33 -37.95
CA ARG A 7 -31.66 -19.38 -37.03
C ARG A 7 -31.09 -17.98 -36.74
N PHE A 8 -30.66 -17.79 -35.50
CA PHE A 8 -29.79 -16.67 -35.14
C PHE A 8 -28.40 -16.88 -35.73
N THR A 9 -27.72 -15.78 -36.05
CA THR A 9 -26.32 -15.82 -36.51
C THR A 9 -25.39 -16.33 -35.39
N GLU A 10 -24.22 -16.83 -35.79
CA GLU A 10 -23.18 -17.23 -34.86
C GLU A 10 -22.72 -16.06 -33.98
N ASN A 11 -22.72 -14.84 -34.53
CA ASN A 11 -22.42 -13.61 -33.78
C ASN A 11 -23.41 -13.40 -32.63
N VAL A 12 -24.72 -13.39 -32.91
CA VAL A 12 -25.76 -13.22 -31.88
C VAL A 12 -25.65 -14.30 -30.80
N THR A 13 -25.41 -15.54 -31.21
CA THR A 13 -25.29 -16.68 -30.30
C THR A 13 -24.01 -16.59 -29.44
N GLY A 14 -22.90 -16.13 -30.02
CA GLY A 14 -21.65 -15.88 -29.31
C GLY A 14 -21.76 -14.72 -28.31
N ASP A 15 -22.37 -13.61 -28.74
CA ASP A 15 -22.57 -12.42 -27.93
C ASP A 15 -23.41 -12.72 -26.69
N ILE A 16 -24.55 -13.41 -26.87
CA ILE A 16 -25.38 -13.79 -25.74
C ILE A 16 -24.66 -14.75 -24.80
N ALA A 17 -23.94 -15.75 -25.31
CA ALA A 17 -23.18 -16.69 -24.47
C ALA A 17 -22.12 -15.95 -23.63
N GLY A 18 -21.41 -15.00 -24.24
CA GLY A 18 -20.43 -14.17 -23.54
C GLY A 18 -21.05 -13.25 -22.48
N GLN A 19 -22.14 -12.56 -22.82
CA GLN A 19 -22.85 -11.66 -21.92
C GLN A 19 -23.49 -12.42 -20.74
N VAL A 20 -24.09 -13.57 -21.00
CA VAL A 20 -24.65 -14.46 -19.97
C VAL A 20 -23.56 -14.89 -18.99
N GLY A 21 -22.41 -15.36 -19.48
CA GLY A 21 -21.29 -15.76 -18.61
C GLY A 21 -20.79 -14.62 -17.73
N ARG A 22 -20.63 -13.41 -18.30
CA ARG A 22 -20.21 -12.22 -17.54
C ARG A 22 -21.25 -11.80 -16.50
N LEU A 23 -22.53 -11.77 -16.89
CA LEU A 23 -23.61 -11.39 -15.97
C LEU A 23 -23.72 -12.39 -14.82
N TRP A 24 -23.65 -13.69 -15.09
CA TRP A 24 -23.67 -14.71 -14.03
C TRP A 24 -22.51 -14.57 -13.05
N GLY A 25 -21.29 -14.31 -13.55
CA GLY A 25 -20.14 -14.08 -12.66
C GLY A 25 -20.26 -12.78 -11.85
N LEU A 26 -20.92 -11.75 -12.39
CA LEU A 26 -21.28 -10.57 -11.60
C LEU A 26 -22.33 -10.93 -10.54
N THR A 27 -23.45 -11.53 -10.94
CA THR A 27 -24.54 -11.95 -10.05
C THR A 27 -24.04 -12.85 -8.92
N ALA A 28 -23.10 -13.75 -9.19
CA ALA A 28 -22.48 -14.62 -8.20
C ALA A 28 -21.67 -13.82 -7.16
N ALA A 29 -21.06 -12.70 -7.54
CA ALA A 29 -20.33 -11.83 -6.62
C ALA A 29 -21.26 -10.98 -5.75
N LEU A 30 -22.47 -10.68 -6.22
CA LEU A 30 -23.44 -9.87 -5.48
C LEU A 30 -23.98 -10.60 -4.23
N SER A 31 -24.31 -9.82 -3.21
CA SER A 31 -24.91 -10.27 -1.95
C SER A 31 -26.36 -9.77 -1.86
N THR A 32 -26.98 -9.95 -0.70
CA THR A 32 -28.31 -9.41 -0.39
C THR A 32 -28.15 -8.13 0.41
N ASP A 33 -28.81 -7.05 -0.03
CA ASP A 33 -28.95 -5.86 0.80
C ASP A 33 -30.00 -6.11 1.89
N GLU A 34 -29.58 -6.22 3.15
CA GLU A 34 -30.47 -6.44 4.28
C GLU A 34 -31.46 -5.28 4.51
N ARG A 35 -31.14 -4.07 4.03
CA ARG A 35 -31.98 -2.88 4.24
C ARG A 35 -33.19 -2.84 3.30
N THR A 36 -33.01 -3.34 2.08
CA THR A 36 -34.04 -3.31 1.03
C THR A 36 -34.60 -4.69 0.69
N GLY A 37 -33.93 -5.77 1.13
CA GLY A 37 -34.21 -7.14 0.74
C GLY A 37 -33.81 -7.47 -0.71
N LEU A 38 -33.15 -6.54 -1.40
CA LEU A 38 -32.77 -6.70 -2.79
C LEU A 38 -31.60 -7.68 -2.90
N THR A 39 -31.83 -8.79 -3.59
CA THR A 39 -30.79 -9.81 -3.84
C THR A 39 -30.04 -9.51 -5.14
N GLY A 40 -28.80 -9.98 -5.25
CA GLY A 40 -28.04 -9.93 -6.50
C GLY A 40 -28.78 -10.54 -7.70
N ILE A 41 -29.52 -11.64 -7.49
CA ILE A 41 -30.34 -12.29 -8.52
C ILE A 41 -31.51 -11.40 -8.95
N GLY A 42 -32.16 -10.72 -8.00
CA GLY A 42 -33.24 -9.78 -8.28
C GLY A 42 -32.74 -8.52 -8.98
N TYR A 43 -31.60 -7.99 -8.55
CA TYR A 43 -30.97 -6.81 -9.14
C TYR A 43 -30.58 -7.02 -10.61
N THR A 44 -30.11 -8.21 -10.96
CA THR A 44 -29.70 -8.57 -12.33
C THR A 44 -30.80 -9.26 -13.15
N ALA A 45 -32.01 -9.43 -12.62
CA ALA A 45 -33.13 -10.07 -13.32
C ALA A 45 -33.54 -9.35 -14.62
N PRO A 46 -33.68 -8.01 -14.65
CA PRO A 46 -34.09 -7.31 -15.86
C PRO A 46 -33.16 -7.55 -17.05
N LEU A 47 -31.84 -7.63 -16.82
CA LEU A 47 -30.86 -7.91 -17.87
C LEU A 47 -31.00 -9.32 -18.43
N ARG A 48 -31.30 -10.31 -17.57
CA ARG A 48 -31.56 -11.69 -18.02
C ARG A 48 -32.84 -11.76 -18.84
N GLU A 49 -33.89 -11.08 -18.41
CA GLU A 49 -35.17 -11.00 -19.13
C GLU A 49 -35.02 -10.31 -20.47
N ASP A 50 -34.23 -9.22 -20.55
CA ASP A 50 -33.96 -8.51 -21.80
C ASP A 50 -33.10 -9.33 -22.77
N MET A 51 -32.15 -10.14 -22.28
CA MET A 51 -31.43 -11.10 -23.13
C MET A 51 -32.37 -12.16 -23.71
N LEU A 52 -33.31 -12.69 -22.91
CA LEU A 52 -34.32 -13.63 -23.42
C LEU A 52 -35.27 -12.95 -24.42
N ARG A 53 -35.65 -11.69 -24.17
CA ARG A 53 -36.47 -10.87 -25.09
C ARG A 53 -35.73 -10.56 -26.39
N ALA A 54 -34.40 -10.43 -26.36
CA ALA A 54 -33.58 -10.24 -27.56
C ALA A 54 -33.63 -11.48 -28.48
N LEU A 55 -33.81 -12.68 -27.91
CA LEU A 55 -33.97 -13.93 -28.67
C LEU A 55 -35.40 -14.22 -29.13
N SER A 56 -36.33 -13.26 -29.01
CA SER A 56 -37.71 -13.48 -29.41
C SER A 56 -37.83 -13.87 -30.90
N GLN A 57 -38.63 -14.92 -31.17
CA GLN A 57 -38.99 -15.32 -32.53
C GLN A 57 -40.25 -14.61 -33.06
N SER A 58 -40.83 -13.68 -32.29
CA SER A 58 -41.99 -12.88 -32.72
C SER A 58 -41.67 -11.99 -33.92
N GLU A 59 -40.40 -11.64 -34.11
CA GLU A 59 -39.95 -10.73 -35.17
C GLU A 59 -39.82 -11.46 -36.53
N PRO A 60 -40.09 -10.76 -37.65
CA PRO A 60 -39.88 -11.28 -38.99
C PRO A 60 -38.44 -11.80 -39.20
N PRO A 61 -38.24 -12.92 -39.93
CA PRO A 61 -36.91 -13.52 -40.10
C PRO A 61 -35.84 -12.58 -40.67
N ASP A 62 -36.24 -11.64 -41.53
CA ASP A 62 -35.33 -10.74 -42.23
C ASP A 62 -34.76 -9.63 -41.34
N THR A 63 -35.48 -9.24 -40.28
CA THR A 63 -35.07 -8.17 -39.34
C THR A 63 -34.59 -8.69 -37.99
N ARG A 64 -34.91 -9.94 -37.66
CA ARG A 64 -34.67 -10.55 -36.35
C ARG A 64 -33.22 -10.47 -35.88
N ASN A 65 -32.26 -10.79 -36.74
CA ASN A 65 -30.84 -10.78 -36.34
C ASN A 65 -30.36 -9.36 -36.01
N GLY A 66 -30.68 -8.37 -36.85
CA GLY A 66 -30.29 -6.98 -36.59
C GLY A 66 -30.93 -6.41 -35.32
N LEU A 67 -32.19 -6.76 -35.04
CA LEU A 67 -32.86 -6.36 -33.79
C LEU A 67 -32.24 -7.04 -32.56
N ALA A 68 -31.88 -8.32 -32.67
CA ALA A 68 -31.20 -9.04 -31.60
C ALA A 68 -29.82 -8.44 -31.31
N GLU A 69 -29.03 -8.14 -32.34
CA GLU A 69 -27.72 -7.48 -32.22
C GLU A 69 -27.84 -6.11 -31.53
N GLN A 70 -28.81 -5.28 -31.93
CA GLN A 70 -29.04 -3.98 -31.31
C GLN A 70 -29.41 -4.10 -29.82
N ARG A 71 -30.33 -5.01 -29.48
CA ARG A 71 -30.77 -5.22 -28.09
C ARG A 71 -29.64 -5.78 -27.23
N LEU A 72 -28.90 -6.77 -27.72
CA LEU A 72 -27.72 -7.31 -27.04
C LEU A 72 -26.63 -6.25 -26.88
N GLY A 73 -26.47 -5.32 -27.82
CA GLY A 73 -25.55 -4.19 -27.69
C GLY A 73 -25.89 -3.27 -26.51
N ILE A 74 -27.18 -3.00 -26.29
CA ILE A 74 -27.65 -2.21 -25.14
C ILE A 74 -27.37 -2.97 -23.83
N VAL A 75 -27.76 -4.24 -23.76
CA VAL A 75 -27.51 -5.10 -22.58
C VAL A 75 -26.01 -5.17 -22.27
N GLY A 76 -25.16 -5.35 -23.29
CA GLY A 76 -23.72 -5.40 -23.14
C GLY A 76 -23.13 -4.12 -22.56
N THR A 77 -23.63 -2.96 -23.00
CA THR A 77 -23.26 -1.65 -22.44
C THR A 77 -23.66 -1.58 -20.97
N THR A 78 -24.91 -1.93 -20.62
CA THR A 78 -25.36 -1.91 -19.22
C THR A 78 -24.56 -2.86 -18.34
N ILE A 79 -24.23 -4.06 -18.83
CA ILE A 79 -23.34 -4.98 -18.11
C ILE A 79 -21.99 -4.31 -17.85
N ASN A 80 -21.37 -3.68 -18.86
CA ASN A 80 -20.11 -2.96 -18.69
C ASN A 80 -20.23 -1.84 -17.65
N ASP A 81 -21.32 -1.08 -17.66
CA ASP A 81 -21.58 -0.02 -16.69
C ASP A 81 -21.68 -0.58 -15.27
N LEU A 82 -22.32 -1.74 -15.08
CA LEU A 82 -22.36 -2.40 -13.76
C LEU A 82 -20.96 -2.85 -13.29
N PHE A 83 -20.13 -3.39 -14.18
CA PHE A 83 -18.73 -3.72 -13.85
C PHE A 83 -17.91 -2.46 -13.55
N GLY A 84 -18.17 -1.36 -14.25
CA GLY A 84 -17.53 -0.05 -14.09
C GLY A 84 -18.03 0.75 -12.89
N ALA A 85 -19.19 0.43 -12.33
CA ALA A 85 -19.74 1.09 -11.15
C ALA A 85 -19.00 0.73 -9.84
N VAL A 86 -18.21 -0.34 -9.86
CA VAL A 86 -17.40 -0.77 -8.71
C VAL A 86 -15.95 -0.39 -8.97
N THR A 87 -15.45 0.61 -8.24
CA THR A 87 -14.17 1.25 -8.52
C THR A 87 -13.31 1.41 -7.28
N ILE A 88 -12.00 1.54 -7.51
CA ILE A 88 -11.05 1.96 -6.49
C ILE A 88 -10.94 3.49 -6.56
N VAL A 89 -11.22 4.14 -5.45
CA VAL A 89 -11.07 5.59 -5.32
C VAL A 89 -9.60 5.90 -5.09
N ASN A 90 -8.98 6.60 -6.03
CA ASN A 90 -7.60 7.01 -5.91
C ASN A 90 -7.48 8.16 -4.88
N PRO A 91 -6.68 8.02 -3.80
CA PRO A 91 -6.49 9.09 -2.81
C PRO A 91 -5.73 10.32 -3.34
N GLY A 92 -5.39 10.37 -4.63
CA GLY A 92 -4.94 11.61 -5.30
C GLY A 92 -3.54 12.08 -4.94
N GLY A 93 -2.75 11.27 -4.21
CA GLY A 93 -1.42 11.68 -3.73
C GLY A 93 -0.40 10.55 -3.71
N SER A 94 0.88 10.93 -3.74
CA SER A 94 1.99 10.03 -3.42
C SER A 94 2.01 9.77 -1.92
N TYR A 95 1.93 8.51 -1.50
CA TYR A 95 2.00 8.16 -0.09
C TYR A 95 3.45 7.87 0.31
N THR A 96 3.91 8.50 1.38
CA THR A 96 5.24 8.22 1.96
C THR A 96 5.07 7.31 3.15
N LEU A 97 5.65 6.12 3.06
CA LEU A 97 5.70 5.17 4.16
C LEU A 97 6.72 5.66 5.19
N ALA A 98 6.22 5.95 6.39
CA ALA A 98 7.05 6.36 7.51
C ALA A 98 7.78 5.16 8.16
N THR A 99 7.24 3.94 8.02
CA THR A 99 7.75 2.71 8.62
C THR A 99 7.59 1.52 7.67
N GLU A 100 8.32 0.43 7.92
CA GLU A 100 8.32 -0.82 7.13
C GLU A 100 6.93 -1.53 7.11
N HIS A 101 5.99 -1.12 7.97
CA HIS A 101 4.66 -1.72 8.17
C HIS A 101 3.52 -0.69 8.11
N SER A 102 3.67 0.40 7.34
CA SER A 102 2.63 1.43 7.26
C SER A 102 1.45 0.95 6.39
N PRO A 103 0.20 0.96 6.89
CA PRO A 103 -0.96 0.51 6.11
C PRO A 103 -1.25 1.50 4.98
N LEU A 104 -1.54 0.97 3.79
CA LEU A 104 -1.93 1.78 2.63
C LEU A 104 -3.42 2.13 2.72
N PRO A 105 -3.79 3.41 2.89
CA PRO A 105 -5.19 3.81 2.86
C PRO A 105 -5.71 3.75 1.42
N LEU A 106 -6.75 2.96 1.21
CA LEU A 106 -7.50 2.87 -0.03
C LEU A 106 -8.97 3.13 0.28
N ALA A 107 -9.72 3.62 -0.69
CA ALA A 107 -11.16 3.64 -0.58
C ALA A 107 -11.75 2.90 -1.78
N LEU A 108 -12.75 2.07 -1.52
CA LEU A 108 -13.52 1.39 -2.55
C LEU A 108 -14.86 2.07 -2.69
N HIS A 109 -15.35 2.19 -3.92
CA HIS A 109 -16.67 2.70 -4.23
C HIS A 109 -17.49 1.63 -4.93
N ASN A 110 -18.70 1.41 -4.46
CA ASN A 110 -19.71 0.58 -5.10
C ASN A 110 -20.92 1.43 -5.45
N GLY A 111 -21.06 1.74 -6.75
CA GLY A 111 -22.21 2.44 -7.30
C GLY A 111 -23.44 1.54 -7.53
N LEU A 112 -23.36 0.25 -7.23
CA LEU A 112 -24.49 -0.68 -7.32
C LEU A 112 -25.46 -0.47 -6.16
N ALA A 113 -26.72 -0.84 -6.37
CA ALA A 113 -27.76 -0.79 -5.33
C ALA A 113 -27.68 -1.96 -4.33
N VAL A 114 -26.77 -2.91 -4.54
CA VAL A 114 -26.60 -4.11 -3.71
C VAL A 114 -25.14 -4.28 -3.30
N PRO A 115 -24.85 -4.93 -2.17
CA PRO A 115 -23.48 -5.25 -1.78
C PRO A 115 -22.84 -6.23 -2.78
N ILE A 116 -21.52 -6.13 -2.94
CA ILE A 116 -20.73 -6.99 -3.82
C ILE A 116 -19.51 -7.52 -3.08
N ARG A 117 -19.23 -8.81 -3.25
CA ARG A 117 -18.00 -9.44 -2.74
C ARG A 117 -16.88 -9.18 -3.73
N VAL A 118 -15.75 -8.70 -3.23
CA VAL A 118 -14.59 -8.31 -4.04
C VAL A 118 -13.30 -8.81 -3.41
N ARG A 119 -12.27 -8.93 -4.24
CA ARG A 119 -10.88 -9.21 -3.86
C ARG A 119 -10.00 -8.14 -4.45
N LEU A 120 -9.06 -7.66 -3.64
CA LEU A 120 -8.06 -6.71 -4.08
C LEU A 120 -6.86 -7.49 -4.59
N GLN A 121 -6.52 -7.32 -5.86
CA GLN A 121 -5.28 -7.84 -6.41
C GLN A 121 -4.28 -6.70 -6.56
N VAL A 122 -3.16 -6.83 -5.86
CA VAL A 122 -2.08 -5.86 -5.86
C VAL A 122 -0.88 -6.48 -6.57
N ASP A 123 -0.58 -6.00 -7.77
CA ASP A 123 0.57 -6.46 -8.54
C ASP A 123 1.83 -5.71 -8.05
N ALA A 124 2.49 -6.32 -7.06
CA ALA A 124 3.67 -5.77 -6.41
C ALA A 124 4.96 -6.14 -7.19
N PRO A 125 5.89 -5.20 -7.44
CA PRO A 125 7.14 -5.51 -8.11
C PRO A 125 8.14 -6.22 -7.18
N PRO A 126 9.25 -6.77 -7.73
CA PRO A 126 10.18 -7.60 -6.97
C PRO A 126 10.66 -6.91 -5.68
N GLY A 127 10.40 -7.55 -4.54
CA GLY A 127 10.86 -7.08 -3.23
C GLY A 127 9.84 -6.32 -2.38
N MET A 128 8.61 -6.15 -2.85
CA MET A 128 7.46 -5.70 -2.07
C MET A 128 6.56 -6.90 -1.75
N THR A 129 6.24 -7.12 -0.46
CA THR A 129 5.30 -8.16 -0.04
C THR A 129 4.00 -7.47 0.37
N VAL A 130 2.91 -7.78 -0.32
CA VAL A 130 1.58 -7.27 0.02
C VAL A 130 0.78 -8.38 0.65
N THR A 131 0.25 -8.12 1.84
CA THR A 131 -0.63 -9.07 2.53
C THR A 131 -1.98 -9.08 1.83
N ASP A 132 -2.43 -10.26 1.40
CA ASP A 132 -3.76 -10.43 0.85
C ASP A 132 -4.80 -10.16 1.95
N VAL A 133 -5.63 -9.14 1.71
CA VAL A 133 -6.76 -8.77 2.59
C VAL A 133 -7.91 -9.76 2.48
N GLY A 134 -7.87 -10.66 1.50
CA GLY A 134 -8.88 -11.68 1.26
C GLY A 134 -10.13 -11.12 0.60
N GLN A 135 -11.26 -11.81 0.82
CA GLN A 135 -12.55 -11.41 0.29
C GLN A 135 -13.21 -10.38 1.21
N ILE A 136 -13.60 -9.24 0.62
CA ILE A 136 -14.27 -8.14 1.31
C ILE A 136 -15.68 -8.02 0.74
N GLU A 137 -16.67 -7.82 1.62
CA GLU A 137 -18.00 -7.42 1.21
C GLU A 137 -18.08 -5.90 1.16
N LEU A 138 -18.37 -5.37 -0.02
CA LEU A 138 -18.42 -3.94 -0.30
C LEU A 138 -19.89 -3.48 -0.35
N PRO A 139 -20.39 -2.77 0.68
CA PRO A 139 -21.75 -2.25 0.68
C PRO A 139 -21.93 -1.15 -0.38
N PRO A 140 -23.17 -0.81 -0.77
CA PRO A 140 -23.44 0.36 -1.60
C PRO A 140 -22.82 1.64 -1.00
N GLY A 141 -22.16 2.44 -1.84
CA GLY A 141 -21.50 3.67 -1.41
C GLY A 141 -19.98 3.54 -1.29
N TYR A 142 -19.40 4.06 -0.21
CA TYR A 142 -17.95 4.13 0.00
C TYR A 142 -17.53 3.28 1.19
N LEU A 143 -16.45 2.52 1.04
CA LEU A 143 -15.81 1.77 2.11
C LEU A 143 -14.31 2.10 2.17
N PRO A 144 -13.84 2.80 3.21
CA PRO A 144 -12.42 2.97 3.45
C PRO A 144 -11.80 1.62 3.88
N LEU A 145 -10.66 1.29 3.30
CA LEU A 145 -9.90 0.06 3.55
C LEU A 145 -8.45 0.41 3.87
N HIS A 146 -7.88 -0.30 4.84
CA HIS A 146 -6.48 -0.17 5.20
C HIS A 146 -5.78 -1.47 4.83
N VAL A 147 -4.94 -1.44 3.79
CA VAL A 147 -4.24 -2.64 3.31
C VAL A 147 -2.88 -2.73 4.01
N PRO A 148 -2.62 -3.78 4.81
CA PRO A 148 -1.30 -3.99 5.39
C PRO A 148 -0.30 -4.31 4.28
N ILE A 149 0.78 -3.52 4.20
CA ILE A 149 1.86 -3.75 3.26
C ILE A 149 3.19 -3.85 4.01
N GLU A 150 4.07 -4.73 3.53
CA GLU A 150 5.45 -4.83 3.98
C GLU A 150 6.38 -4.41 2.84
N VAL A 151 7.15 -3.34 3.05
CA VAL A 151 8.01 -2.76 2.02
C VAL A 151 9.48 -2.80 2.45
N ASN A 152 10.30 -3.50 1.66
CA ASN A 152 11.73 -3.68 1.92
C ASN A 152 12.64 -2.88 0.95
N PHE A 153 12.21 -1.71 0.44
CA PHE A 153 12.97 -0.94 -0.58
C PHE A 153 12.93 0.59 -0.39
N THR A 154 13.87 1.30 -1.04
CA THR A 154 14.13 2.75 -0.95
C THR A 154 13.87 3.52 -2.26
N LYS A 155 13.01 3.01 -3.14
CA LYS A 155 12.72 3.63 -4.46
C LYS A 155 11.24 3.94 -4.62
N ARG A 156 10.91 4.89 -5.51
CA ARG A 156 9.52 5.10 -5.96
C ARG A 156 9.09 3.87 -6.74
N VAL A 157 8.00 3.27 -6.31
CA VAL A 157 7.46 2.07 -6.94
C VAL A 157 6.04 2.37 -7.36
N ALA A 158 5.74 2.07 -8.63
CA ALA A 158 4.37 2.03 -9.13
C ALA A 158 3.78 0.67 -8.76
N VAL A 159 2.64 0.70 -8.07
CA VAL A 159 1.87 -0.47 -7.66
C VAL A 159 0.56 -0.42 -8.42
N ASP A 160 0.30 -1.45 -9.22
CA ASP A 160 -0.97 -1.57 -9.95
C ASP A 160 -1.96 -2.33 -9.07
N VAL A 161 -3.07 -1.68 -8.74
CA VAL A 161 -4.13 -2.24 -7.90
C VAL A 161 -5.35 -2.47 -8.78
N THR A 162 -5.83 -3.71 -8.78
CA THR A 162 -7.02 -4.13 -9.53
C THR A 162 -8.05 -4.73 -8.58
N LEU A 163 -9.33 -4.48 -8.89
CA LEU A 163 -10.43 -5.06 -8.15
C LEU A 163 -11.00 -6.24 -8.93
N ARG A 164 -11.26 -7.37 -8.26
CA ARG A 164 -11.80 -8.58 -8.90
C ARG A 164 -12.94 -9.19 -8.09
N THR A 165 -13.84 -9.90 -8.76
CA THR A 165 -14.80 -10.78 -8.08
C THR A 165 -14.09 -12.00 -7.50
N PRO A 166 -14.70 -12.76 -6.57
CA PRO A 166 -14.15 -14.01 -6.07
C PRO A 166 -13.85 -15.03 -7.18
N ASP A 167 -14.61 -14.98 -8.27
CA ASP A 167 -14.46 -15.81 -9.46
C ASP A 167 -13.41 -15.28 -10.45
N GLY A 168 -12.76 -14.15 -10.15
CA GLY A 168 -11.63 -13.59 -10.90
C GLY A 168 -11.98 -12.60 -12.01
N LEU A 169 -13.27 -12.23 -12.17
CA LEU A 169 -13.69 -11.20 -13.11
C LEU A 169 -13.21 -9.83 -12.62
N ARG A 170 -12.68 -9.00 -13.53
CA ARG A 170 -12.19 -7.66 -13.20
C ARG A 170 -13.35 -6.69 -13.02
N LEU A 171 -13.25 -5.82 -12.03
CA LEU A 171 -14.21 -4.77 -11.68
C LEU A 171 -13.50 -3.41 -11.83
N GLY A 172 -14.16 -2.46 -12.49
CA GLY A 172 -13.65 -1.12 -12.72
C GLY A 172 -12.31 -1.05 -13.45
N ASP A 173 -11.72 0.15 -13.40
CA ASP A 173 -10.41 0.43 -13.99
C ASP A 173 -9.27 0.17 -12.99
N PRO A 174 -8.09 -0.31 -13.47
CA PRO A 174 -6.90 -0.44 -12.64
C PRO A 174 -6.42 0.93 -12.15
N VAL A 175 -6.02 1.00 -10.87
CA VAL A 175 -5.44 2.21 -10.30
C VAL A 175 -3.95 2.01 -10.05
N ARG A 176 -3.14 2.92 -10.60
CA ARG A 176 -1.69 2.93 -10.37
C ARG A 176 -1.34 3.86 -9.22
N LEU A 177 -0.78 3.31 -8.15
CA LEU A 177 -0.37 4.05 -6.96
C LEU A 177 1.14 4.20 -6.92
N SER A 178 1.61 5.40 -6.57
CA SER A 178 3.04 5.65 -6.36
C SER A 178 3.36 5.64 -4.88
N VAL A 179 4.14 4.65 -4.44
CA VAL A 179 4.53 4.48 -3.04
C VAL A 179 5.99 4.92 -2.88
N HIS A 180 6.26 5.73 -1.85
CA HIS A 180 7.60 6.17 -1.46
C HIS A 180 7.99 5.51 -0.14
N SER A 181 9.20 4.94 -0.05
CA SER A 181 9.67 4.24 1.14
C SER A 181 11.08 4.70 1.53
N ASN A 182 11.27 5.02 2.81
CA ASN A 182 12.54 5.49 3.38
C ASN A 182 13.12 4.45 4.36
N ALA A 183 13.55 3.29 3.86
CA ALA A 183 14.19 2.27 4.70
C ALA A 183 15.70 2.58 4.95
N TYR A 184 15.99 3.45 5.92
CA TYR A 184 17.36 3.79 6.36
C TYR A 184 17.77 3.19 7.72
N GLY A 185 16.83 2.62 8.48
CA GLY A 185 17.04 2.23 9.88
C GLY A 185 18.02 1.07 10.07
N LYS A 186 17.85 -0.02 9.30
CA LYS A 186 18.61 -1.26 9.53
C LYS A 186 20.09 -1.15 9.21
N VAL A 187 20.46 -0.47 8.12
CA VAL A 187 21.87 -0.28 7.73
C VAL A 187 22.58 0.60 8.76
N LEU A 188 21.99 1.74 9.13
CA LEU A 188 22.57 2.63 10.14
C LEU A 188 22.69 1.93 11.50
N PHE A 189 21.72 1.11 11.87
CA PHE A 189 21.78 0.28 13.08
C PHE A 189 22.93 -0.75 13.02
N THR A 190 23.09 -1.48 11.91
CA THR A 190 24.20 -2.44 11.76
C THR A 190 25.57 -1.75 11.79
N ILE A 191 25.70 -0.58 11.17
CA ILE A 191 26.93 0.22 11.21
C ILE A 191 27.21 0.65 12.65
N THR A 192 26.21 1.21 13.35
CA THR A 192 26.37 1.67 14.73
C THR A 192 26.72 0.53 15.67
N LEU A 193 26.07 -0.63 15.53
CA LEU A 193 26.34 -1.82 16.32
C LEU A 193 27.75 -2.37 16.04
N SER A 194 28.18 -2.36 14.77
CA SER A 194 29.54 -2.77 14.41
C SER A 194 30.60 -1.85 15.01
N ALA A 195 30.39 -0.52 14.95
CA ALA A 195 31.27 0.46 15.55
C ALA A 195 31.31 0.31 17.07
N ALA A 196 30.16 0.09 17.73
CA ALA A 196 30.08 -0.17 19.16
C ALA A 196 30.83 -1.46 19.53
N ALA A 197 30.69 -2.54 18.76
CA ALA A 197 31.40 -3.79 19.00
C ALA A 197 32.93 -3.61 18.88
N VAL A 198 33.39 -2.87 17.86
CA VAL A 198 34.82 -2.53 17.69
C VAL A 198 35.32 -1.70 18.88
N LEU A 199 34.56 -0.70 19.32
CA LEU A 199 34.92 0.12 20.49
C LEU A 199 35.02 -0.71 21.77
N VAL A 200 34.07 -1.62 22.01
CA VAL A 200 34.10 -2.53 23.17
C VAL A 200 35.32 -3.45 23.10
N LEU A 201 35.65 -3.98 21.91
CA LEU A 201 36.81 -4.85 21.73
C LEU A 201 38.13 -4.09 21.94
N LEU A 202 38.23 -2.86 21.44
CA LEU A 202 39.39 -1.98 21.66
C LEU A 202 39.52 -1.55 23.12
N ALA A 203 38.41 -1.16 23.77
CA ALA A 203 38.40 -0.80 25.19
C ALA A 203 38.75 -2.00 26.07
N GLY A 204 38.22 -3.18 25.76
CA GLY A 204 38.55 -4.43 26.43
C GLY A 204 40.03 -4.80 26.28
N ARG A 205 40.57 -4.71 25.05
CA ARG A 205 42.00 -4.92 24.79
C ARG A 205 42.87 -3.90 25.55
N ARG A 206 42.47 -2.62 25.60
CA ARG A 206 43.18 -1.56 26.33
C ARG A 206 43.19 -1.81 27.83
N LEU A 207 42.05 -2.20 28.40
CA LEU A 207 41.93 -2.49 29.82
C LEU A 207 42.71 -3.75 30.21
N TRP A 208 42.72 -4.76 29.35
CA TRP A 208 43.51 -5.98 29.55
C TRP A 208 45.01 -5.72 29.54
N HIS A 209 45.50 -4.84 28.65
CA HIS A 209 46.89 -4.40 28.65
C HIS A 209 47.24 -3.66 29.95
N ARG A 210 46.32 -2.84 30.49
CA ARG A 210 46.51 -2.13 31.76
C ARG A 210 46.59 -3.10 32.96
N PHE A 211 45.82 -4.18 32.96
CA PHE A 211 45.86 -5.18 34.03
C PHE A 211 47.02 -6.19 33.90
N ARG A 212 47.70 -6.26 32.74
CA ARG A 212 48.85 -7.16 32.51
C ARG A 212 50.23 -6.52 32.62
N GLY A 213 50.32 -5.29 33.11
CA GLY A 213 51.59 -4.76 33.63
C GLY A 213 52.68 -4.58 32.58
N GLN A 214 52.47 -3.66 31.64
CA GLN A 214 53.57 -3.01 30.92
C GLN A 214 53.45 -1.49 31.13
N PRO A 215 54.42 -0.87 31.83
CA PRO A 215 54.49 0.57 31.97
C PRO A 215 54.61 1.23 30.59
N ASP A 216 53.87 2.32 30.42
CA ASP A 216 53.90 3.20 29.24
C ASP A 216 55.28 3.89 29.15
N PRO A 217 56.00 3.85 28.03
CA PRO A 217 57.25 4.59 27.86
C PRO A 217 57.08 6.12 27.92
N ALA A 218 55.84 6.62 27.85
CA ALA A 218 55.55 8.06 27.86
C ALA A 218 55.83 8.76 29.21
N ASP A 219 56.11 8.02 30.29
CA ASP A 219 56.46 8.57 31.60
C ASP A 219 57.98 8.72 31.84
N LEU A 220 58.83 8.33 30.88
CA LEU A 220 60.30 8.42 31.02
C LEU A 220 60.89 9.80 30.67
N ASP A 221 60.12 10.69 30.06
CA ASP A 221 60.62 11.95 29.49
C ASP A 221 60.12 13.20 30.24
N ARG A 222 59.77 13.07 31.53
CA ARG A 222 59.42 14.21 32.37
C ARG A 222 60.67 14.78 33.05
N PRO A 223 61.11 16.01 32.75
CA PRO A 223 62.19 16.65 33.48
C PRO A 223 61.76 16.95 34.91
N ASP A 224 62.61 16.65 35.89
CA ASP A 224 62.35 16.91 37.31
C ASP A 224 62.10 18.41 37.58
N PRO A 225 61.13 18.77 38.44
CA PRO A 225 60.92 20.16 38.84
C PRO A 225 62.08 20.68 39.71
N PRO A 226 62.55 21.92 39.51
CA PRO A 226 63.67 22.47 40.24
C PRO A 226 63.34 22.69 41.73
N HIS A 227 64.28 22.36 42.60
CA HIS A 227 64.16 22.50 44.05
C HIS A 227 64.02 23.97 44.48
N PRO A 228 63.14 24.29 45.45
CA PRO A 228 63.03 25.64 46.01
C PRO A 228 64.24 25.96 46.90
N ARG A 229 64.91 27.08 46.61
CA ARG A 229 65.98 27.65 47.45
C ARG A 229 65.36 28.34 48.67
N PRO A 230 65.94 28.22 49.88
CA PRO A 230 65.49 28.97 51.04
C PRO A 230 66.08 30.39 50.99
N THR A 231 65.22 31.40 50.79
CA THR A 231 65.60 32.81 50.95
C THR A 231 65.46 33.23 52.41
N GLY A 232 66.58 33.60 53.01
CA GLY A 232 66.71 34.06 54.38
C GLY A 232 66.01 35.40 54.66
N ARG A 233 65.51 35.46 55.88
CA ARG A 233 64.96 36.58 56.66
C ARG A 233 65.98 37.70 56.87
N HIS A 234 65.56 38.96 56.68
CA HIS A 234 65.95 40.20 57.38
C HIS A 234 64.93 41.27 56.93
N ASP A 235 63.86 41.57 57.66
CA ASP A 235 63.76 42.37 58.90
C ASP A 235 64.13 43.85 58.68
N GLU A 236 63.12 44.71 58.49
CA GLU A 236 63.03 46.01 59.18
C GLU A 236 61.63 46.63 59.08
N ILE A 237 61.26 47.31 60.15
CA ILE A 237 59.91 47.57 60.65
C ILE A 237 59.65 49.09 60.67
N SER A 238 58.51 49.50 60.08
CA SER A 238 57.59 50.61 60.48
C SER A 238 57.97 52.08 60.23
N PRO A 239 57.02 53.06 60.40
CA PRO A 239 55.56 52.96 60.58
C PRO A 239 54.67 53.90 59.69
N ARG A 240 53.37 53.55 59.67
CA ARG A 240 52.11 54.35 59.61
C ARG A 240 52.16 55.86 59.34
N VAL A 241 51.17 56.34 58.55
CA VAL A 241 50.10 57.28 58.97
C VAL A 241 48.90 57.18 57.99
N ASP A 242 47.73 56.87 58.56
CA ASP A 242 46.34 57.36 58.38
C ASP A 242 45.77 57.61 56.95
N GLU A 243 44.68 56.94 56.53
CA GLU A 243 43.25 57.21 56.85
C GLU A 243 42.65 58.22 55.86
N GLU A 244 41.77 57.80 54.94
CA GLU A 244 40.49 58.50 54.71
C GLU A 244 39.51 57.68 53.84
N HIS A 245 38.28 57.61 54.32
CA HIS A 245 37.04 57.25 53.63
C HIS A 245 36.76 58.14 52.41
N ARG A 246 36.17 57.60 51.32
CA ARG A 246 34.86 58.08 50.83
C ARG A 246 34.23 57.17 49.76
N VAL A 247 33.05 56.67 50.11
CA VAL A 247 31.78 56.52 49.36
C VAL A 247 31.84 56.20 47.87
#